data_AF-A0A6G3XNC1-F1
#
_entry.id   AF-A0A6G3XNC1-F1
#
_cell.length_a   1.000
_cell.length_b   1.000
_cell.length_c   1.000
_cell.angle_alpha   90.00
_cell.angle_beta   90.00
_cell.angle_gamma   90.00
#
_symmetry.space_group_name_H-M   'P 1'
#
loop_
_entity.id
_entity.type
_entity.pdbx_description
1 polymer ?
#
loop_
_entity_poly.entity_id
_entity_poly.type
_entity_poly.pdbx_seq_one_letter_code
_entity_poly.pdbx_strand_id
1 'polypeptide(L)' 'VAATGWLQRLRDRLADPESAAQQPIGQPEALTATLRDYQLRGLNWLNTMTSLGLGACLADDMGLGKTITLIAL' A
#
# COMPACT_ATOMS: atom_id res chain seq x y z
N VAL A 1 16.85 15.50 -17.77
CA VAL A 1 16.94 16.01 -16.38
C VAL A 1 16.97 14.80 -15.44
N ALA A 2 17.92 14.74 -14.50
CA ALA A 2 17.99 13.66 -13.51
C ALA A 2 17.57 14.19 -12.13
N ALA A 3 16.70 13.46 -11.44
CA ALA A 3 16.33 13.77 -10.06
C ALA A 3 17.52 13.49 -9.13
N THR A 4 17.70 14.31 -8.09
CA THR A 4 18.74 14.11 -7.07
C THR A 4 18.18 14.30 -5.66
N GLY A 5 18.91 13.84 -4.64
CA GLY A 5 18.56 14.03 -3.24
C GLY A 5 17.24 13.38 -2.84
N TRP A 6 16.33 14.16 -2.25
CA TRP A 6 15.05 13.66 -1.74
C TRP A 6 14.10 13.21 -2.86
N LEU A 7 14.14 13.87 -4.02
CA LEU A 7 13.26 13.57 -5.15
C LEU A 7 13.61 12.21 -5.78
N GLN A 8 14.91 11.91 -5.87
CA GLN A 8 15.41 10.60 -6.28
C GLN A 8 14.90 9.51 -5.33
N ARG A 9 15.02 9.71 -4.00
CA ARG A 9 14.53 8.76 -2.99
C ARG A 9 13.01 8.56 -3.07
N LEU A 10 12.25 9.63 -3.26
CA LEU A 10 10.81 9.54 -3.43
C LEU A 10 10.46 8.75 -4.69
N ARG A 11 11.11 9.05 -5.81
CA ARG A 11 10.91 8.30 -7.06
C ARG A 11 11.22 6.83 -6.89
N ASP A 12 12.33 6.50 -6.24
CA ASP A 12 12.73 5.10 -6.04
C ASP A 12 11.70 4.35 -5.16
N ARG A 13 11.12 5.02 -4.15
CA ARG A 13 10.01 4.46 -3.34
C ARG A 13 8.69 4.33 -4.10
N LEU A 14 8.45 5.18 -5.10
CA LEU A 14 7.23 5.11 -5.94
C LEU A 14 7.36 4.12 -7.09
N ALA A 15 8.58 3.90 -7.60
CA ALA A 15 8.86 2.97 -8.69
C ALA A 15 8.73 1.52 -8.23
N ASP A 16 9.05 1.23 -6.97
CA ASP A 16 8.87 -0.08 -6.35
C ASP A 16 8.36 0.06 -4.90
N PRO A 17 7.05 0.34 -4.73
CA PRO A 17 6.46 0.57 -3.42
C PRO A 17 6.35 -0.70 -2.57
N GLU A 18 6.32 -1.88 -3.19
CA GLU A 18 6.28 -3.17 -2.48
C GLU A 18 7.65 -3.48 -1.86
N SER A 19 8.75 -3.27 -2.59
CA SER A 19 10.11 -3.43 -2.02
C SER A 19 10.51 -2.29 -1.09
N ALA A 20 9.91 -1.11 -1.24
CA ALA A 20 10.16 0.04 -0.37
C ALA A 20 9.46 -0.04 0.98
N ALA A 21 8.50 -0.96 1.16
CA ALA A 21 7.88 -1.22 2.45
C ALA A 21 8.92 -1.86 3.39
N GLN A 22 9.38 -1.10 4.39
CA GLN A 22 10.37 -1.60 5.35
C GLN A 22 9.86 -2.81 6.15
N GLN A 23 8.54 -2.91 6.33
CA GLN A 23 7.90 -4.03 6.97
C GLN A 23 6.51 -4.24 6.38
N PRO A 24 6.21 -5.42 5.80
CA PRO A 24 4.88 -5.69 5.30
C PRO A 24 3.87 -5.77 6.45
N ILE A 25 2.75 -5.07 6.31
CA ILE A 25 1.57 -5.21 7.14
C ILE A 25 0.96 -6.58 6.89
N GLY A 26 0.89 -7.37 7.96
CA GLY A 26 0.20 -8.65 8.00
C GLY A 26 -1.29 -8.49 8.25
N GLN A 27 -1.96 -9.62 8.46
CA GLN A 27 -3.36 -9.66 8.86
C GLN A 27 -3.58 -8.85 10.16
N PRO A 28 -4.46 -7.84 10.19
CA PRO A 28 -4.79 -7.14 11.43
C PRO A 28 -5.51 -8.07 12.40
N GLU A 29 -5.03 -8.13 13.65
CA GLU A 29 -5.59 -9.00 14.69
C GLU A 29 -7.02 -8.60 15.08
N ALA A 30 -7.33 -7.30 15.02
CA ALA A 30 -8.65 -6.75 15.36
C ALA A 30 -9.69 -6.92 14.24
N LEU A 31 -9.29 -7.38 13.05
CA LEU A 31 -10.21 -7.58 11.93
C LEU A 31 -10.88 -8.95 12.05
N THR A 32 -12.19 -8.97 12.24
CA THR A 32 -13.01 -10.21 12.24
C THR A 32 -13.27 -10.74 10.81
N ALA A 33 -12.19 -10.93 10.05
CA ALA A 33 -12.18 -11.51 8.72
C ALA A 33 -10.74 -11.84 8.32
N THR A 34 -10.55 -12.80 7.42
CA THR A 34 -9.23 -13.11 6.86
C THR A 34 -9.07 -12.42 5.51
N LEU A 35 -8.05 -11.57 5.38
CA LEU A 35 -7.69 -10.96 4.11
C LEU A 35 -7.03 -12.00 3.20
N ARG A 36 -7.35 -11.93 1.91
CA ARG A 36 -6.68 -12.70 0.86
C ARG A 36 -5.33 -12.08 0.53
N ASP A 37 -4.42 -12.84 -0.05
CA ASP A 37 -3.06 -12.36 -0.37
C ASP A 37 -3.05 -11.08 -1.22
N TYR A 38 -3.95 -10.96 -2.19
CA TYR A 38 -4.05 -9.73 -2.98
C TYR A 38 -4.59 -8.52 -2.19
N GLN A 39 -5.42 -8.76 -1.18
CA GLN A 39 -5.90 -7.70 -0.29
C GLN A 39 -4.79 -7.26 0.67
N LEU A 40 -3.97 -8.21 1.16
CA LEU A 40 -2.76 -7.88 1.92
C LEU A 40 -1.77 -7.06 1.09
N ARG A 41 -1.60 -7.37 -0.21
CA ARG A 41 -0.81 -6.52 -1.12
C ARG A 41 -1.41 -5.13 -1.28
N GLY A 42 -2.72 -5.02 -1.50
CA GLY A 42 -3.42 -3.74 -1.58
C GLY A 42 -3.30 -2.92 -0.29
N LEU A 43 -3.42 -3.56 0.87
CA LEU A 43 -3.23 -2.95 2.19
C LEU A 43 -1.80 -2.41 2.35
N ASN A 44 -0.80 -3.22 2.01
CA ASN A 44 0.60 -2.81 2.02
C ASN A 44 0.87 -1.59 1.13
N TRP A 45 0.33 -1.60 -0.08
CA TRP A 45 0.46 -0.47 -1.00
C TRP A 45 -0.19 0.80 -0.44
N LEU A 46 -1.41 0.70 0.08
CA LEU A 46 -2.11 1.83 0.71
C LEU A 46 -1.31 2.39 1.89
N ASN A 47 -0.81 1.52 2.79
CA ASN A 47 0.02 1.93 3.91
C ASN A 47 1.32 2.65 3.47
N THR A 48 1.96 2.18 2.41
CA THR A 48 3.15 2.86 1.85
C THR A 48 2.81 4.25 1.33
N MET A 49 1.69 4.41 0.59
CA MET A 49 1.27 5.70 0.07
C MET A 49 0.89 6.68 1.20
N THR A 50 0.14 6.24 2.21
CA THR A 50 -0.23 7.10 3.35
C THR A 50 0.98 7.45 4.21
N SER A 51 1.93 6.53 4.40
CA SER A 51 3.21 6.79 5.10
C SER A 51 4.11 7.79 4.36
N LEU A 52 3.89 7.99 3.06
CA LEU A 52 4.54 9.02 2.25
C LEU A 52 3.82 10.38 2.33
N GLY A 53 2.68 10.46 3.02
CA GLY A 53 1.81 11.65 3.04
C GLY A 53 1.01 11.84 1.76
N LEU A 54 0.86 10.77 0.95
CA LEU A 54 0.13 10.79 -0.31
C LEU A 54 -1.28 10.24 -0.14
N GLY A 55 -2.22 10.75 -0.94
CA GLY A 55 -3.49 10.09 -1.19
C GLY A 55 -3.33 8.94 -2.19
N ALA A 56 -4.25 7.98 -2.16
CA ALA A 56 -4.23 6.83 -3.04
C ALA A 56 -5.65 6.49 -3.53
N CYS A 57 -5.76 6.02 -4.77
CA CYS A 57 -7.00 5.47 -5.33
C CYS A 57 -6.84 3.97 -5.47
N LEU A 58 -7.58 3.19 -4.66
CA LEU A 58 -7.61 1.74 -4.79
C LEU A 58 -8.56 1.36 -5.95
N ALA A 59 -8.01 1.26 -7.15
CA ALA A 59 -8.77 1.09 -8.40
C ALA A 59 -8.84 -0.37 -8.88
N ASP A 60 -8.81 -1.33 -7.96
CA ASP A 60 -8.97 -2.75 -8.28
C ASP A 60 -10.33 -3.04 -8.94
N ASP A 61 -10.44 -4.18 -9.63
CA ASP A 61 -11.70 -4.64 -10.23
C ASP A 61 -12.84 -4.78 -9.19
N MET A 62 -14.07 -4.70 -9.70
CA MET A 62 -15.26 -4.92 -8.89
C MET A 62 -15.28 -6.34 -8.30
N GLY A 63 -15.78 -6.47 -7.07
CA GLY A 63 -15.86 -7.76 -6.37
C GLY A 63 -14.59 -8.19 -5.62
N LEU A 64 -13.46 -7.49 -5.78
CA LEU A 64 -12.21 -7.79 -5.05
C LEU A 64 -12.21 -7.33 -3.58
N GLY A 65 -13.31 -6.78 -3.09
CA GLY A 65 -13.44 -6.43 -1.66
C GLY A 65 -12.59 -5.23 -1.24
N LYS A 66 -12.48 -4.19 -2.08
CA LYS A 66 -11.78 -2.94 -1.76
C LYS A 66 -12.20 -2.33 -0.41
N THR A 67 -13.47 -2.44 -0.05
CA THR A 67 -14.01 -1.93 1.22
C THR A 67 -13.33 -2.59 2.43
N ILE A 68 -13.15 -3.92 2.43
CA ILE A 68 -12.52 -4.60 3.56
C ILE A 68 -11.01 -4.31 3.61
N THR A 69 -10.37 -4.15 2.44
CA THR A 69 -8.98 -3.70 2.36
C THR A 69 -8.80 -2.31 3.00
N LEU A 70 -9.73 -1.38 2.76
CA LEU A 70 -9.66 -0.04 3.34
C LEU A 70 -9.96 -0.02 4.85
N ILE A 71 -10.89 -0.86 5.33
CA ILE A 71 -11.17 -1.00 6.78
C ILE A 71 -9.95 -1.55 7.54
N ALA A 72 -9.12 -2.35 6.86
CA ALA A 72 -7.93 -2.96 7.43
C ALA A 72 -6.71 -2.02 7.52
N LEU A 73 -6.75 -0.86 6.84
CA LEU A 73 -5.68 0.16 6.84
C LEU A 73 -5.69 0.97 8.14
#